data_AF-A0A2T1GAT7-F1
#
_entry.id   AF-A0A2T1GAT7-F1
#
_cell.length_a   1.000
_cell.length_b   1.000
_cell.length_c   1.000
_cell.angle_alpha   90.00
_cell.angle_beta   90.00
_cell.angle_gamma   90.00
#
_symmetry.space_group_name_H-M   'P 1'
#
loop_
_entity.id
_entity.type
_entity.pdbx_description
1 polymer ?
#
loop_
_entity_poly.entity_id
_entity_poly.type
_entity_poly.pdbx_seq_one_letter_code
_entity_poly.pdbx_strand_id
1 'polypeptide(L)'
;MGLFTQNSQIRVRLKREKAQQVGYAYITTGIQISPSGTIVHNREEFDKPSPLATSINGGAVNGWEYIEIKQNGQWICLGELRKIWRSAA
;
A
#
# COMPACT_ATOMS: atom_id res chain seq x y z
N MET A 1 3.58 -12.24 13.19
CA MET A 1 2.98 -10.89 13.29
C MET A 1 2.92 -10.34 11.87
N GLY A 2 1.73 -10.28 11.27
CA GLY A 2 1.55 -9.67 9.95
C GLY A 2 1.91 -8.17 10.00
N LEU A 3 2.35 -7.62 8.86
CA LEU A 3 2.70 -6.19 8.73
C LEU A 3 1.49 -5.27 8.96
N PHE A 4 0.29 -5.80 8.82
CA PHE A 4 -0.97 -5.06 8.87
C PHE A 4 -1.98 -5.76 9.78
N THR A 5 -2.85 -4.95 10.39
CA THR A 5 -4.04 -5.42 11.11
C THR A 5 -5.25 -5.30 10.20
N GLN A 6 -6.32 -6.05 10.45
CA GLN A 6 -7.55 -5.98 9.64
C GLN A 6 -8.17 -4.57 9.57
N ASN A 7 -7.92 -3.74 10.59
CA ASN A 7 -8.40 -2.36 10.66
C ASN A 7 -7.44 -1.34 10.02
N SER A 8 -6.30 -1.78 9.50
CA SER A 8 -5.32 -0.91 8.87
C SER A 8 -5.90 -0.33 7.58
N GLN A 9 -6.03 1.00 7.53
CA GLN A 9 -6.41 1.68 6.30
C GLN A 9 -5.18 1.81 5.40
N ILE A 10 -5.31 1.36 4.15
CA ILE A 10 -4.23 1.38 3.16
C ILE A 10 -4.68 2.20 1.96
N ARG A 11 -3.74 2.95 1.39
CA ARG A 11 -3.92 3.59 0.09
C ARG A 11 -2.69 3.35 -0.77
N VAL A 12 -2.93 3.23 -2.07
CA VAL A 12 -1.88 3.02 -3.07
C VAL A 12 -1.84 4.26 -3.95
N ARG A 13 -0.71 4.96 -3.96
CA ARG A 13 -0.45 6.10 -4.82
C ARG A 13 -0.37 5.66 -6.28
N LEU A 14 -0.91 6.50 -7.16
CA LEU A 14 -0.84 6.32 -8.60
C LEU A 14 0.38 7.03 -9.19
N LYS A 15 0.96 6.47 -10.25
CA LYS A 15 1.89 7.19 -11.13
C LYS A 15 1.22 8.43 -11.66
N ARG A 16 2.01 9.49 -11.87
CA ARG A 16 1.52 10.79 -12.34
C ARG A 16 0.64 10.68 -13.59
N GLU A 17 1.09 9.92 -14.58
CA GLU A 17 0.34 9.70 -15.83
C GLU A 17 -1.03 9.07 -15.57
N LYS A 18 -1.07 8.00 -14.77
CA LYS A 18 -2.32 7.32 -14.41
C LYS A 18 -3.23 8.22 -13.58
N ALA A 19 -2.67 8.97 -12.63
CA ALA A 19 -3.41 9.92 -11.81
C ALA A 19 -4.05 11.03 -12.65
N GLN A 20 -3.35 11.53 -13.67
CA GLN A 20 -3.87 12.50 -14.62
C GLN A 20 -5.02 11.94 -15.46
N GLN A 21 -4.94 10.66 -15.87
CA GLN A 21 -5.99 10.00 -16.64
C GLN A 21 -7.28 9.80 -15.84
N VAL A 22 -7.18 9.40 -14.57
CA VAL A 22 -8.35 9.05 -13.74
C VAL A 22 -8.84 10.19 -12.85
N GLY A 23 -8.08 11.28 -12.71
CA GLY A 23 -8.46 12.46 -11.92
C GLY A 23 -8.25 12.33 -10.41
N TYR A 24 -7.59 11.28 -9.93
CA TYR A 24 -7.26 11.07 -8.51
C TYR A 24 -5.86 10.47 -8.34
N ALA A 25 -5.22 10.73 -7.19
CA ALA A 25 -3.84 10.34 -6.94
C ALA A 25 -3.68 9.01 -6.18
N TYR A 26 -4.76 8.47 -5.60
CA TYR A 26 -4.69 7.29 -4.74
C TYR A 26 -5.86 6.34 -4.98
N ILE A 27 -5.59 5.03 -4.92
CA ILE A 27 -6.61 3.98 -4.78
C ILE A 27 -6.76 3.65 -3.30
N THR A 28 -8.00 3.73 -2.82
CA THR A 28 -8.40 3.34 -1.46
C THR A 28 -9.49 2.26 -1.49
N THR A 29 -10.20 2.12 -2.61
CA THR A 29 -11.31 1.18 -2.77
C THR A 29 -10.81 -0.21 -3.14
N GLY A 30 -11.47 -1.23 -2.61
CA GLY A 30 -11.17 -2.63 -2.97
C GLY A 30 -9.87 -3.17 -2.39
N ILE A 31 -9.20 -2.41 -1.50
CA ILE A 31 -8.03 -2.86 -0.74
C ILE A 31 -8.51 -3.33 0.63
N GLN A 32 -8.21 -4.57 0.99
CA GLN A 32 -8.55 -5.17 2.26
C GLN A 32 -7.31 -5.82 2.87
N ILE A 33 -7.30 -5.99 4.20
CA ILE A 33 -6.28 -6.78 4.88
C ILE A 33 -6.88 -8.13 5.25
N SER A 34 -6.23 -9.21 4.82
CA SER A 34 -6.61 -10.56 5.19
C SER A 34 -6.39 -10.82 6.69
N PRO A 35 -6.99 -11.88 7.26
CA PRO A 35 -6.67 -12.32 8.62
C PRO A 35 -5.19 -12.67 8.84
N SER A 36 -4.46 -13.06 7.79
CA SER A 36 -3.02 -13.36 7.84
C SER A 36 -2.16 -12.10 7.82
N GLY A 37 -2.75 -10.91 7.62
CA GLY A 37 -2.03 -9.63 7.57
C GLY A 37 -1.41 -9.30 6.21
N THR A 38 -1.85 -9.98 5.14
CA THR A 38 -1.51 -9.68 3.74
C THR A 38 -2.55 -8.72 3.14
N ILE A 39 -2.20 -8.08 2.03
CA ILE A 39 -3.11 -7.15 1.35
C ILE A 39 -3.88 -7.91 0.28
N VAL A 40 -5.21 -7.78 0.26
CA VAL A 40 -6.09 -8.34 -0.77
C VAL A 40 -6.63 -7.19 -1.62
N HIS A 41 -6.53 -7.33 -2.94
CA HIS A 41 -7.10 -6.39 -3.90
C HIS A 41 -7.61 -7.15 -5.12
N ASN A 42 -8.84 -6.88 -5.57
CA ASN A 42 -9.47 -7.57 -6.69
C ASN A 42 -9.47 -9.12 -6.62
N ARG A 43 -9.67 -9.68 -5.40
CA ARG A 43 -9.61 -11.14 -5.12
C ARG A 43 -8.21 -11.77 -5.24
N GLU A 44 -7.17 -10.97 -5.47
CA GLU A 44 -5.78 -11.41 -5.42
C GLU A 44 -5.17 -11.02 -4.07
N GLU A 45 -4.36 -11.91 -3.52
CA GLU A 45 -3.65 -11.71 -2.26
C GLU A 45 -2.17 -11.39 -2.53
N PHE A 46 -1.68 -10.36 -1.86
CA PHE A 46 -0.34 -9.82 -2.02
C PHE A 46 0.41 -9.89 -0.69
N ASP A 47 1.43 -10.73 -0.67
CA ASP A 47 2.39 -10.87 0.44
C ASP A 47 3.39 -9.70 0.48
N LYS A 48 3.59 -9.02 -0.65
CA LYS A 48 4.58 -7.97 -0.85
C LYS A 48 3.95 -6.68 -1.39
N PRO A 49 4.51 -5.52 -1.03
CA PRO A 49 4.00 -4.23 -1.48
C PRO A 49 4.19 -3.97 -2.98
N SER A 50 5.31 -4.39 -3.57
CA SER A 50 5.61 -4.09 -4.99
C SER A 50 4.68 -4.76 -6.00
N PRO A 51 4.31 -6.06 -5.85
CA PRO A 51 3.30 -6.68 -6.69
C PRO A 51 1.95 -5.95 -6.69
N LEU A 52 1.42 -5.56 -5.52
CA LEU A 52 0.18 -4.80 -5.42
C LEU A 52 0.29 -3.46 -6.15
N ALA A 53 1.33 -2.68 -5.85
CA ALA A 53 1.53 -1.37 -6.45
C ALA A 53 1.73 -1.46 -7.97
N THR A 54 2.39 -2.50 -8.45
CA THR A 54 2.59 -2.78 -9.88
C THR A 54 1.27 -3.14 -10.58
N SER A 55 0.46 -4.02 -9.97
CA SER A 55 -0.87 -4.38 -10.46
C SER A 55 -1.77 -3.15 -10.60
N ILE A 56 -1.79 -2.30 -9.56
CA ILE A 56 -2.58 -1.06 -9.58
C ILE A 56 -2.04 -0.04 -10.59
N ASN A 57 -0.72 0.11 -10.73
CA ASN A 57 -0.15 1.12 -11.63
C ASN A 57 -0.01 0.66 -13.09
N GLY A 58 -0.22 -0.61 -13.40
CA GLY A 58 -0.04 -1.15 -14.75
C GLY A 58 1.42 -1.14 -15.23
N GLY A 59 2.37 -1.16 -14.30
CA GLY A 59 3.79 -1.14 -14.62
C GLY A 59 4.66 -1.16 -13.37
N ALA A 60 5.92 -1.58 -13.51
CA ALA A 60 6.84 -1.75 -12.38
C ALA A 60 6.98 -0.46 -11.56
N VAL A 61 6.78 -0.60 -10.25
CA VAL A 61 6.96 0.45 -9.23
C VAL A 61 7.52 -0.14 -7.95
N ASN A 62 8.23 0.68 -7.17
CA ASN A 62 8.63 0.32 -5.83
C ASN A 62 7.42 0.44 -4.88
N GLY A 63 6.81 -0.69 -4.51
CA GLY A 63 5.63 -0.67 -3.64
C GLY A 63 5.88 -0.04 -2.26
N TRP A 64 7.12 -0.03 -1.79
CA TRP A 64 7.47 0.63 -0.53
C TRP A 64 7.30 2.16 -0.58
N GLU A 65 7.40 2.77 -1.76
CA GLU A 65 7.24 4.23 -1.96
C GLU A 65 5.85 4.61 -2.45
N TYR A 66 5.04 3.63 -2.83
CA TYR A 66 3.72 3.84 -3.43
C TYR A 66 2.58 3.38 -2.53
N ILE A 67 2.88 2.70 -1.43
CA ILE A 67 1.86 2.28 -0.46
C ILE A 67 2.02 3.09 0.81
N GLU A 68 0.89 3.62 1.25
CA GLU A 68 0.79 4.37 2.49
C GLU A 68 -0.27 3.74 3.38
N ILE A 69 -0.01 3.77 4.68
CA ILE A 69 -0.93 3.26 5.68
C ILE A 69 -1.29 4.37 6.66
N LYS A 70 -2.52 4.33 7.17
CA LYS A 70 -2.94 5.30 8.17
C LYS A 70 -2.53 4.82 9.56
N GLN A 71 -1.66 5.58 10.22
CA GLN A 71 -1.29 5.38 11.63
C GLN A 71 -1.53 6.68 12.40
N ASN A 72 -2.19 6.60 13.55
CA ASN A 72 -2.47 7.74 14.42
C ASN A 72 -3.11 8.94 13.67
N GLY A 73 -3.97 8.65 12.69
CA GLY A 73 -4.64 9.67 11.88
C GLY A 73 -3.83 10.20 10.69
N GLN A 74 -2.54 9.90 10.60
CA GLN A 74 -1.64 10.34 9.53
C GLN A 74 -1.35 9.21 8.53
N TRP A 75 -1.17 9.57 7.26
CA TRP A 75 -0.73 8.64 6.24
C TRP A 75 0.79 8.59 6.23
N ILE A 76 1.35 7.39 6.41
CA ILE A 76 2.79 7.16 6.46
C ILE A 76 3.16 6.17 5.36
N CYS A 77 4.22 6.47 4.63
CA CYS A 77 4.71 5.60 3.57
C CYS A 77 5.36 4.33 4.15
N LEU A 78 5.14 3.17 3.52
CA LEU A 78 5.73 1.91 4.00
C LEU A 78 7.26 1.97 4.06
N GLY A 79 7.90 2.68 3.12
CA GLY A 79 9.33 2.88 3.11
C GLY A 79 9.85 3.65 4.32
N GLU A 80 9.06 4.61 4.83
CA GLU A 80 9.39 5.36 6.05
C GLU A 80 9.19 4.50 7.29
N LEU A 81 8.08 3.77 7.37
CA LEU A 81 7.81 2.82 8.45
C LEU A 81 8.90 1.75 8.57
N ARG A 82 9.36 1.24 7.43
CA ARG A 82 10.45 0.26 7.40
C ARG A 82 11.74 0.84 7.98
N LYS A 83 12.04 2.13 7.76
CA LYS A 83 13.21 2.78 8.36
C LYS A 83 13.05 2.86 9.88
N ILE A 84 11.89 3.30 10.37
CA ILE A 84 11.58 3.38 11.80
C ILE A 84 11.77 2.02 12.48
N TRP A 85 11.22 0.94 11.91
CA TRP A 85 11.36 -0.40 12.46
C TRP A 85 12.80 -0.92 12.45
N ARG A 86 13.59 -0.57 11.42
CA ARG A 86 15.00 -0.97 11.37
C ARG A 86 15.87 -0.17 12.33
N SER A 87 15.48 1.04 12.69
CA SER A 87 16.20 1.87 13.66
C SER A 87 15.82 1.55 15.12
N ALA A 88 14.67 0.91 15.34
CA ALA A 88 14.21 0.47 16.66
C ALA A 88 14.65 -0.96 17.03
N ALA A 89 15.37 -1.65 16.13
CA ALA A 89 15.96 -2.96 16.31
C ALA A 89 17.46 -2.82 16.59
#